data_AF-A0A7Z6ZS65-F1
#
_entry.id   AF-A0A7Z6ZS65-F1
#
_cell.length_a   1.000
_cell.length_b   1.000
_cell.length_c   1.000
_cell.angle_alpha   90.00
_cell.angle_beta   90.00
_cell.angle_gamma   90.00
#
_symmetry.space_group_name_H-M   'P 1'
#
loop_
_entity.id
_entity.type
_entity.pdbx_description
1 polymer ?
#
loop_
_entity_poly.entity_id
_entity_poly.type
_entity_poly.pdbx_seq_one_letter_code
_entity_poly.pdbx_strand_id
1 'polypeptide(L)'
;MADTPAETTQTASAQKGADELTFEQAMQQLEQIVAQLEQGDMPLEGALQQFERAIALSRVSQQKLQQAEQKVSQLLQQQQGETLEPFTEASGASQEDDV
;
A
#
# COMPACT_ATOMS: atom_id res chain seq x y z
N MET A 1 9.76 17.35 -33.99
CA MET A 1 8.63 17.93 -33.25
C MET A 1 7.36 17.33 -33.83
N ALA A 2 6.48 16.79 -32.97
CA ALA A 2 5.45 15.77 -33.23
C ALA A 2 6.07 14.40 -33.55
N ASP A 3 5.79 13.31 -32.84
CA ASP A 3 4.53 12.88 -32.24
C ASP A 3 4.85 11.98 -31.02
N THR A 4 4.47 12.40 -29.81
CA THR A 4 4.47 11.52 -28.63
C THR A 4 3.07 10.93 -28.55
N PRO A 5 2.88 9.60 -28.65
CA PRO A 5 1.58 9.03 -28.36
C PRO A 5 1.34 9.18 -26.85
N ALA A 6 0.37 10.03 -26.53
CA ALA A 6 -0.28 10.06 -25.23
C ALA A 6 -0.92 8.70 -25.01
N GLU A 7 -0.30 7.84 -24.20
CA GLU A 7 -0.93 6.62 -23.73
C GLU A 7 -1.92 6.98 -22.62
N THR A 8 -3.06 7.50 -23.07
CA THR A 8 -4.29 7.60 -22.30
C THR A 8 -4.87 6.19 -22.17
N THR A 9 -4.58 5.54 -21.06
CA THR A 9 -5.28 4.35 -20.57
C THR A 9 -5.24 4.48 -19.06
N GLN A 10 -6.32 4.57 -18.29
CA GLN A 10 -7.61 3.92 -18.42
C GLN A 10 -8.56 4.55 -17.39
N THR A 11 -9.50 5.38 -17.83
CA THR A 11 -10.68 5.75 -17.04
C THR A 11 -11.77 4.72 -17.28
N ALA A 12 -11.82 3.65 -16.47
CA ALA A 12 -13.02 2.81 -16.30
C ALA A 12 -12.88 1.79 -15.16
N SER A 13 -13.31 2.15 -13.94
CA SER A 13 -14.19 1.33 -13.08
C SER A 13 -14.36 1.99 -11.71
N ALA A 14 -15.40 2.80 -11.58
CA ALA A 14 -15.93 3.24 -10.29
C ALA A 14 -16.43 2.02 -9.50
N GLN A 15 -16.02 1.92 -8.23
CA GLN A 15 -16.49 0.97 -7.23
C GLN A 15 -16.24 -0.52 -7.52
N LYS A 16 -14.98 -0.92 -7.72
CA LYS A 16 -14.53 -2.23 -7.21
C LYS A 16 -14.25 -2.11 -5.72
N GLY A 17 -14.78 -3.06 -4.94
CA GLY A 17 -14.53 -3.13 -3.51
C GLY A 17 -13.02 -3.11 -3.23
N ALA A 18 -12.60 -2.45 -2.16
CA ALA A 18 -11.18 -2.30 -1.83
C ALA A 18 -10.41 -3.64 -1.84
N ASP A 19 -11.11 -4.75 -1.58
CA ASP A 19 -10.61 -6.12 -1.56
C ASP A 19 -10.05 -6.63 -2.91
N GLU A 20 -10.60 -6.14 -4.04
CA GLU A 20 -10.19 -6.58 -5.39
C GLU A 20 -9.01 -5.79 -5.96
N LEU A 21 -8.49 -4.79 -5.25
CA LEU A 21 -7.41 -3.94 -5.74
C LEU A 21 -6.07 -4.68 -5.72
N THR A 22 -5.22 -4.42 -6.72
CA THR A 22 -3.79 -4.78 -6.63
C THR A 22 -3.08 -3.89 -5.61
N PHE A 23 -1.90 -4.30 -5.14
CA PHE A 23 -1.09 -3.48 -4.24
C PHE A 23 -0.79 -2.10 -4.84
N GLU A 24 -0.35 -2.04 -6.09
CA GLU A 24 -0.03 -0.79 -6.79
C GLU A 24 -1.25 0.12 -6.91
N GLN A 25 -2.43 -0.44 -7.23
CA GLN A 25 -3.68 0.32 -7.31
C GLN A 25 -4.12 0.85 -5.95
N ALA A 26 -3.98 0.05 -4.89
CA ALA A 26 -4.31 0.47 -3.53
C ALA A 26 -3.39 1.61 -3.06
N MET A 27 -2.10 1.53 -3.38
CA MET A 27 -1.12 2.59 -3.11
C MET A 27 -1.43 3.88 -3.86
N GLN A 28 -1.71 3.81 -5.16
CA GLN A 28 -2.08 4.99 -5.96
C GLN A 28 -3.33 5.69 -5.42
N GLN A 29 -4.35 4.92 -5.03
CA GLN A 29 -5.55 5.50 -4.42
C GLN A 29 -5.25 6.13 -3.05
N LEU A 30 -4.39 5.51 -2.25
CA LEU A 30 -4.00 6.05 -0.95
C LEU A 30 -3.26 7.39 -1.11
N GLU A 31 -2.32 7.48 -2.04
CA GLU A 31 -1.59 8.71 -2.36
C GLU A 31 -2.54 9.83 -2.78
N GLN A 32 -3.52 9.52 -3.65
CA GLN A 32 -4.53 10.49 -4.07
C GLN A 32 -5.38 10.98 -2.89
N ILE A 33 -5.79 10.08 -1.99
CA ILE A 33 -6.57 10.45 -0.80
C ILE A 33 -5.74 11.34 0.12
N VAL A 34 -4.49 10.99 0.38
CA VAL A 34 -3.59 11.80 1.21
C VAL A 34 -3.44 13.19 0.61
N ALA A 35 -3.15 13.29 -0.69
CA ALA A 35 -3.04 14.58 -1.36
C ALA A 35 -4.31 15.43 -1.25
N GLN A 36 -5.49 14.83 -1.33
CA GLN A 36 -6.77 15.52 -1.16
C GLN A 36 -7.01 15.98 0.28
N LEU A 37 -6.65 15.15 1.27
CA LEU A 37 -6.75 15.50 2.69
C LEU A 37 -5.80 16.64 3.06
N GLU A 38 -4.59 16.64 2.51
CA GLU A 38 -3.59 17.71 2.70
C GLU A 38 -4.01 19.04 2.06
N GLN A 39 -4.81 18.98 0.98
CA GLN A 39 -5.31 20.19 0.31
C GLN A 39 -6.30 20.98 1.17
N GLY A 40 -7.06 20.30 2.04
CA GLY A 40 -7.89 20.95 3.06
C GLY A 40 -9.18 21.63 2.55
N ASP A 41 -9.47 21.58 1.25
CA ASP A 41 -10.68 22.16 0.64
C ASP A 41 -11.96 21.31 0.83
N MET A 42 -11.88 20.20 1.58
CA MET A 42 -12.98 19.25 1.76
C MET A 42 -13.75 19.51 3.07
N PRO A 43 -15.09 19.42 3.08
CA PRO A 43 -15.86 19.45 4.33
C PRO A 43 -15.49 18.27 5.23
N LEU A 44 -15.62 18.47 6.56
CA LEU A 44 -15.26 17.48 7.58
C LEU A 44 -15.81 16.08 7.29
N GLU A 45 -17.07 16.00 6.89
CA GLU A 45 -17.75 14.72 6.63
C GLU A 45 -17.14 13.98 5.43
N GLY A 46 -16.73 14.70 4.39
CA GLY A 46 -15.98 14.13 3.28
C GLY A 46 -14.58 13.70 3.71
N ALA A 47 -13.90 14.50 4.53
CA ALA A 47 -12.56 14.17 5.03
C ALA A 47 -12.58 12.88 5.87
N LEU A 48 -13.62 12.67 6.68
CA LEU A 48 -13.81 11.44 7.44
C LEU A 48 -14.04 10.23 6.52
N GLN A 49 -14.86 10.37 5.48
CA GLN A 49 -15.07 9.30 4.49
C GLN A 49 -13.77 8.93 3.76
N GLN A 50 -12.99 9.93 3.37
CA GLN A 50 -11.68 9.73 2.74
C GLN A 50 -10.69 9.06 3.69
N PHE A 51 -10.68 9.43 4.97
CA PHE A 51 -9.87 8.79 5.98
C PHE A 51 -10.23 7.31 6.19
N GLU A 52 -11.52 6.98 6.29
CA GLU A 52 -11.97 5.59 6.38
C GLU A 52 -11.54 4.77 5.16
N ARG A 53 -11.67 5.36 3.97
CA ARG A 53 -11.20 4.76 2.70
C ARG A 53 -9.68 4.52 2.74
N ALA A 54 -8.88 5.49 3.21
CA ALA A 54 -7.44 5.36 3.34
C ALA A 54 -7.04 4.19 4.27
N ILE A 55 -7.72 4.05 5.41
CA ILE A 55 -7.48 2.95 6.36
C ILE A 55 -7.82 1.60 5.72
N ALA A 56 -8.93 1.51 4.97
CA ALA A 56 -9.29 0.30 4.25
C ALA A 56 -8.23 -0.07 3.20
N LEU A 57 -7.74 0.90 2.43
CA LEU A 57 -6.69 0.68 1.43
C LEU A 57 -5.37 0.24 2.06
N SER A 58 -4.97 0.86 3.18
CA SER A 58 -3.76 0.46 3.92
C SER A 58 -3.83 -1.00 4.38
N ARG A 59 -4.99 -1.45 4.87
CA ARG A 59 -5.19 -2.85 5.27
C ARG A 59 -5.08 -3.81 4.09
N VAL A 60 -5.68 -3.45 2.95
CA VAL A 60 -5.57 -4.25 1.72
C VAL A 60 -4.10 -4.37 1.30
N SER A 61 -3.35 -3.27 1.29
CA SER A 61 -1.93 -3.28 0.94
C SER A 61 -1.12 -4.20 1.87
N GLN A 62 -1.34 -4.12 3.17
CA GLN A 62 -0.70 -5.00 4.15
C GLN A 62 -1.03 -6.48 3.91
N GLN A 63 -2.30 -6.80 3.64
CA GLN A 63 -2.72 -8.17 3.34
C GLN A 63 -2.06 -8.71 2.05
N LYS A 64 -1.95 -7.90 1.00
CA LYS A 64 -1.28 -8.31 -0.24
C LYS A 64 0.21 -8.59 0.00
N LEU A 65 0.88 -7.76 0.80
CA LEU A 65 2.28 -7.98 1.19
C LEU A 65 2.44 -9.28 1.99
N GLN A 66 1.57 -9.52 2.98
CA GLN A 66 1.59 -10.77 3.76
C GLN A 66 1.38 -12.01 2.88
N GLN A 67 0.44 -11.95 1.92
CA GLN A 67 0.22 -13.05 0.98
C GLN A 67 1.45 -13.29 0.09
N ALA A 68 2.11 -12.22 -0.36
CA ALA A 68 3.33 -12.32 -1.14
C ALA A 68 4.48 -12.94 -0.32
N GLU A 69 4.70 -12.48 0.91
CA GLU A 69 5.69 -13.03 1.84
C GLU A 69 5.46 -14.52 2.09
N GLN A 70 4.21 -14.91 2.40
CA GLN A 70 3.86 -16.31 2.62
C GLN A 70 4.15 -17.16 1.39
N LYS A 71 3.85 -16.66 0.19
CA LYS A 71 4.14 -17.37 -1.06
C LYS A 71 5.64 -17.54 -1.28
N VAL A 72 6.44 -16.52 -1.01
CA VAL A 72 7.91 -16.59 -1.09
C VAL A 72 8.45 -17.59 -0.07
N SER A 73 7.99 -17.54 1.18
CA SER A 73 8.36 -18.49 2.24
C SER A 73 8.13 -19.94 1.79
N GLN A 74 6.94 -20.24 1.26
CA GLN A 74 6.61 -21.57 0.76
C GLN A 74 7.54 -22.03 -0.38
N LEU A 75 7.95 -21.12 -1.27
CA LEU A 75 8.86 -21.44 -2.36
C LEU A 75 10.29 -21.71 -1.86
N LEU A 76 10.77 -20.94 -0.90
CA LEU A 76 12.10 -21.13 -0.28
C LEU A 76 12.17 -22.43 0.54
N GLN A 77 11.11 -22.75 1.27
CA GLN A 77 11.00 -24.00 2.03
C GLN A 77 11.07 -25.22 1.10
N GLN A 78 10.52 -25.13 -0.11
CA GLN A 78 10.59 -26.17 -1.14
C GLN A 78 11.97 -26.27 -1.80
N GLN A 79 12.75 -25.18 -1.84
CA GLN A 79 14.01 -25.15 -2.58
C GLN A 79 15.26 -25.56 -1.77
N GLN A 80 15.41 -25.17 -0.49
CA GLN A 80 16.49 -25.66 0.40
C GLN A 80 16.52 -25.03 1.81
N GLY A 81 15.38 -24.93 2.50
CA GLY A 81 15.39 -24.70 3.96
C GLY A 81 15.77 -23.28 4.42
N GLU A 82 15.78 -22.29 3.52
CA GLU A 82 15.85 -20.88 3.90
C GLU A 82 14.51 -20.43 4.52
N THR A 83 14.55 -19.84 5.70
CA THR A 83 13.39 -19.35 6.45
C THR A 83 13.33 -17.83 6.34
N LEU A 84 12.15 -17.28 6.02
CA LEU A 84 11.95 -15.83 6.05
C LEU A 84 11.84 -15.38 7.51
N GLU A 85 12.71 -14.48 7.92
CA GLU A 85 12.60 -13.78 9.20
C GLU A 85 11.62 -12.61 9.05
N PRO A 86 10.75 -12.35 10.05
CA PRO A 86 9.86 -11.21 10.02
C PRO A 86 10.66 -9.92 9.95
N PHE A 87 10.28 -9.02 9.03
CA PHE A 87 10.85 -7.68 8.99
C PHE A 87 10.36 -6.90 10.22
N THR A 88 11.14 -6.94 11.29
CA THR A 88 10.95 -6.01 12.41
C THR A 88 11.72 -4.75 12.02
N GLU A 89 11.02 -3.61 11.92
CA GLU A 89 11.71 -2.34 12.00
C GLU A 89 12.42 -2.36 13.34
N ALA A 90 13.75 -2.54 13.32
CA ALA A 90 14.59 -2.34 14.46
C ALA A 90 14.30 -0.91 14.93
N SER A 91 13.47 -0.80 15.96
CA SER A 91 13.29 0.39 16.75
C SER A 91 14.67 1.02 16.89
N GLY A 92 14.83 2.25 16.42
CA GLY A 92 15.95 3.13 16.78
C GLY A 92 15.92 3.48 18.27
N ALA A 93 15.65 2.50 19.14
CA ALA A 93 16.08 2.52 20.51
C ALA A 93 17.56 2.16 20.47
N SER A 94 18.37 3.19 20.24
CA SER A 94 19.76 3.21 20.66
C SER A 94 19.86 2.50 22.00
N GLN A 95 20.48 1.33 21.97
CA GLN A 95 21.00 0.65 23.12
C GLN A 95 22.01 1.62 23.74
N GLU A 96 21.56 2.47 24.67
CA GLU A 96 22.44 3.21 25.57
C GLU A 96 22.96 2.20 26.61
N ASP A 97 23.89 1.35 26.18
CA ASP A 97 24.86 0.71 27.06
C ASP A 97 26.11 1.61 27.12
N ASP A 98 26.68 1.76 28.33
CA ASP A 98 28.01 2.31 28.69
C ASP A 98 28.05 3.73 29.33
N VAL A 99 27.85 3.83 30.66
CA VAL A 99 28.93 3.90 31.68
C VAL A 99 28.40 3.93 33.13
#